data_AF-A0AAC9BUD2-F1
#
_entry.id   AF-A0AAC9BUD2-F1
#
_cell.length_a   1.000
_cell.length_b   1.000
_cell.length_c   1.000
_cell.angle_alpha   90.00
_cell.angle_beta   90.00
_cell.angle_gamma   90.00
#
_symmetry.space_group_name_H-M   'P 1'
#
loop_
_entity.id
_entity.type
_entity.pdbx_description
1 polymer ?
#
loop_
_entity_poly.entity_id
_entity_poly.type
_entity_poly.pdbx_seq_one_letter_code
_entity_poly.pdbx_strand_id
1 'polypeptide(L)'
;MDIIRLGDSTSHGGTVIEAFSQTDLNGKPMAGVGHKVDCPKCKGTFPIAEGSALLDVDGIAVALHGMKTTCGAALVASGPNGSAVS
;
A
#
# COMPACT_ATOMS: atom_id res chain seq x y z
N MET A 1 -3.37 -9.34 10.18
CA MET A 1 -3.74 -8.92 8.81
C MET A 1 -3.27 -7.49 8.69
N ASP A 2 -2.16 -7.27 7.98
CA ASP A 2 -1.50 -5.98 7.97
C ASP A 2 -1.96 -5.19 6.73
N ILE A 3 -2.67 -4.10 6.99
CA ILE A 3 -3.22 -3.23 5.95
C ILE A 3 -2.13 -2.27 5.49
N ILE A 4 -2.02 -2.12 4.17
CA ILE A 4 -1.11 -1.16 3.55
C ILE A 4 -1.66 0.24 3.71
N ARG A 5 -0.79 1.17 4.06
CA ARG A 5 -1.11 2.58 4.27
C ARG A 5 -0.24 3.47 3.40
N LEU A 6 -0.62 4.75 3.33
CA LEU A 6 0.21 5.77 2.70
C LEU A 6 1.62 5.79 3.33
N GLY A 7 2.63 5.79 2.46
CA GLY A 7 4.04 5.79 2.88
C GLY A 7 4.59 4.40 3.24
N ASP A 8 3.82 3.32 3.16
CA ASP A 8 4.37 1.97 3.30
C ASP A 8 5.28 1.62 2.11
N SER A 9 6.25 0.75 2.37
CA SER A 9 7.30 0.42 1.42
C SER A 9 6.90 -0.75 0.51
N THR A 10 7.73 -1.02 -0.49
CA THR A 10 7.64 -2.22 -1.32
C THR A 10 8.95 -2.99 -1.39
N SER A 11 8.90 -4.25 -1.82
CA SER A 11 10.08 -5.10 -2.02
C SER A 11 11.05 -4.60 -3.09
N HIS A 12 10.67 -3.59 -3.87
CA HIS A 12 11.52 -2.92 -4.85
C HIS A 12 12.14 -1.61 -4.32
N GLY A 13 11.98 -1.32 -3.02
CA GLY A 13 12.41 -0.06 -2.40
C GLY A 13 11.52 1.12 -2.75
N GLY A 14 10.34 0.87 -3.33
CA GLY A 14 9.34 1.89 -3.64
C GLY A 14 8.42 2.20 -2.46
N THR A 15 7.54 3.18 -2.65
CA THR A 15 6.68 3.73 -1.60
C THR A 15 5.26 3.93 -2.11
N VAL A 16 4.26 3.60 -1.29
CA VAL A 16 2.85 3.89 -1.55
C VAL A 16 2.61 5.40 -1.44
N ILE A 17 2.08 6.01 -2.51
CA ILE A 17 1.92 7.47 -2.62
C ILE A 17 0.47 7.94 -2.75
N GLU A 18 -0.49 7.02 -2.91
CA GLU A 18 -1.92 7.32 -2.89
C GLU A 18 -2.66 6.38 -1.92
N ALA A 19 -3.74 6.88 -1.34
CA ALA A 19 -4.52 6.20 -0.31
C ALA A 19 -5.93 6.80 -0.22
N PHE A 20 -6.83 6.13 0.50
CA PHE A 20 -8.19 6.58 0.78
C PHE A 20 -8.17 7.74 1.79
N SER A 21 -8.36 8.97 1.32
CA SER A 21 -8.27 10.18 2.16
C SER A 21 -9.25 10.22 3.34
N GLN A 22 -10.36 9.49 3.26
CA GLN A 22 -11.39 9.42 4.29
C GLN A 22 -11.12 8.39 5.40
N THR A 23 -10.03 7.63 5.30
CA THR A 23 -9.69 6.58 6.26
C THR A 23 -8.53 6.99 7.16
N ASP A 24 -8.51 6.45 8.37
CA ASP A 24 -7.36 6.58 9.28
C ASP A 24 -7.09 5.23 9.95
N LEU A 25 -5.86 4.75 9.81
CA LEU A 25 -5.35 3.56 10.50
C LEU A 25 -4.02 3.89 11.17
N ASN A 26 -4.11 4.29 12.43
CA ASN A 26 -3.00 4.75 13.26
C ASN A 26 -2.33 6.01 12.66
N GLY A 27 -3.13 7.02 12.31
CA GLY A 27 -2.64 8.31 11.80
C GLY A 27 -2.24 8.31 10.33
N LYS A 28 -2.56 7.25 9.57
CA LYS A 28 -2.27 7.14 8.15
C LYS A 28 -3.45 6.52 7.38
N PRO A 29 -3.82 7.06 6.22
CA PRO A 29 -4.90 6.50 5.40
C PRO A 29 -4.49 5.16 4.80
N MET A 30 -5.48 4.27 4.66
CA MET A 30 -5.33 2.94 4.06
C MET A 30 -5.21 3.03 2.53
N ALA A 31 -4.48 2.11 1.92
CA ALA A 31 -4.36 1.98 0.48
C ALA A 31 -5.11 0.75 -0.05
N GLY A 32 -5.45 0.77 -1.34
CA GLY A 32 -6.27 -0.24 -1.99
C GLY A 32 -5.90 -0.38 -3.46
N VAL A 33 -6.59 -1.30 -4.13
CA VAL A 33 -6.40 -1.56 -5.57
C VAL A 33 -6.53 -0.28 -6.38
N GLY A 34 -5.61 -0.07 -7.32
CA GLY A 34 -5.57 1.12 -8.18
C GLY A 34 -4.79 2.30 -7.61
N HIS A 35 -4.57 2.38 -6.29
CA HIS A 35 -3.70 3.42 -5.71
C HIS A 35 -2.25 3.26 -6.16
N LYS A 36 -1.57 4.39 -6.30
CA LYS A 36 -0.23 4.46 -6.85
C LYS A 36 0.88 4.17 -5.85
N VAL A 37 1.94 3.57 -6.39
CA VAL A 37 3.22 3.32 -5.75
C VAL A 37 4.32 3.88 -6.64
N ASP A 38 5.21 4.69 -6.08
CA ASP A 38 6.46 5.05 -6.75
C ASP A 38 7.47 3.90 -6.61
N CYS A 39 8.09 3.49 -7.73
CA CYS A 39 9.03 2.38 -7.74
C CYS A 39 10.39 2.82 -8.33
N PRO A 40 11.44 3.01 -7.51
CA PRO A 40 12.75 3.45 -7.98
C PRO A 40 13.45 2.39 -8.83
N LYS A 41 13.23 1.10 -8.53
CA LYS A 41 13.79 -0.01 -9.31
C LYS A 41 13.24 -0.07 -10.73
N CYS A 42 11.94 0.17 -10.90
CA CYS A 42 11.25 0.14 -12.19
C CYS A 42 11.18 1.54 -12.85
N LYS A 43 11.63 2.59 -12.15
CA LYS A 43 11.66 3.99 -12.59
C LYS A 43 10.29 4.50 -13.06
N GLY A 44 9.27 4.35 -12.21
CA GLY A 44 7.95 4.88 -12.53
C GLY A 44 6.93 4.64 -11.43
N THR A 45 5.72 5.12 -11.69
CA THR A 45 4.56 4.97 -10.82
C THR A 45 3.67 3.84 -11.30
N PHE A 46 3.32 2.92 -10.40
CA PHE A 46 2.56 1.73 -10.71
C PHE A 46 1.39 1.56 -9.72
N PRO A 47 0.19 1.21 -10.19
CA PRO A 47 -0.93 0.93 -9.30
C PRO A 47 -0.73 -0.37 -8.52
N ILE A 48 -1.36 -0.44 -7.36
CA ILE A 48 -1.59 -1.68 -6.62
C ILE A 48 -2.54 -2.57 -7.44
N ALA A 49 -2.15 -3.81 -7.67
CA ALA A 49 -2.85 -4.76 -8.53
C ALA A 49 -3.77 -5.72 -7.74
N GLU A 50 -3.44 -5.99 -6.48
CA GLU A 50 -4.12 -6.98 -5.64
C GLU A 50 -4.71 -6.34 -4.39
N GLY A 51 -5.84 -6.88 -3.93
CA GLY A 51 -6.58 -6.42 -2.77
C GLY A 51 -7.27 -7.56 -2.03
N SER A 52 -7.77 -7.26 -0.84
CA SER A 52 -8.51 -8.18 0.02
C SER A 52 -9.83 -8.62 -0.62
N ALA A 53 -10.20 -9.89 -0.45
CA ALA A 53 -11.53 -10.40 -0.81
C ALA A 53 -12.61 -10.10 0.24
N LEU A 54 -12.21 -9.62 1.43
CA LEU A 54 -13.09 -9.45 2.60
C LEU A 54 -13.18 -8.01 3.10
N LEU A 55 -12.31 -7.12 2.60
CA LEU A 55 -12.21 -5.74 3.05
C LEU A 55 -12.16 -4.82 1.83
N ASP A 56 -13.11 -3.91 1.75
CA ASP A 56 -13.15 -2.84 0.78
C ASP A 56 -13.47 -1.50 1.46
N VAL A 57 -13.10 -0.43 0.79
CA VAL A 57 -13.53 0.94 1.11
C VAL A 57 -14.26 1.43 -0.13
N ASP A 58 -15.56 1.69 0.02
CA ASP A 58 -16.43 2.16 -1.06
C ASP A 58 -16.38 1.25 -2.31
N GLY A 59 -16.30 -0.08 -2.11
CA GLY A 59 -16.21 -1.07 -3.18
C GLY A 59 -14.81 -1.28 -3.77
N ILE A 60 -13.79 -0.57 -3.28
CA ILE A 60 -12.39 -0.76 -3.69
C ILE A 60 -11.67 -1.61 -2.65
N ALA A 61 -11.19 -2.78 -3.08
CA ALA A 61 -10.51 -3.74 -2.22
C ALA A 61 -9.26 -3.12 -1.55
N VAL A 62 -9.16 -3.29 -0.23
CA VAL A 62 -8.03 -2.80 0.59
C VAL A 62 -6.80 -3.67 0.35
N ALA A 63 -5.65 -3.03 0.19
CA ALA A 63 -4.38 -3.71 -0.06
C ALA A 63 -3.74 -4.20 1.25
N LEU A 64 -3.18 -5.40 1.22
CA LEU A 64 -2.58 -6.07 2.38
C LEU A 64 -1.09 -6.35 2.16
N HIS A 65 -0.38 -6.62 3.25
CA HIS A 65 1.00 -7.06 3.20
C HIS A 65 1.18 -8.26 2.24
N GLY A 66 2.23 -8.19 1.41
CA GLY A 66 2.60 -9.23 0.45
C GLY A 66 1.91 -9.11 -0.92
N MET A 67 0.80 -8.36 -1.01
CA MET A 67 0.09 -8.12 -2.27
C MET A 67 0.92 -7.34 -3.27
N LYS A 68 0.62 -7.50 -4.57
CA LYS A 68 1.44 -7.00 -5.66
C LYS A 68 0.97 -5.67 -6.25
N THR A 69 1.94 -4.90 -6.74
CA THR A 69 1.74 -3.82 -7.71
C THR A 69 1.84 -4.34 -9.13
N THR A 70 1.43 -3.55 -10.13
CA THR A 70 1.53 -3.96 -11.55
C THR A 70 2.96 -4.07 -12.06
N CYS A 71 3.95 -3.45 -11.40
CA CYS A 71 5.37 -3.70 -11.69
C CYS A 71 5.93 -4.97 -11.01
N GLY A 72 5.10 -5.70 -10.27
CA GLY A 72 5.47 -6.95 -9.59
C GLY A 72 6.10 -6.77 -8.19
N ALA A 73 6.22 -5.54 -7.69
CA ALA A 73 6.70 -5.30 -6.34
C ALA A 73 5.68 -5.80 -5.31
N ALA A 74 6.15 -6.40 -4.21
CA ALA A 74 5.29 -6.75 -3.08
C ALA A 74 5.16 -5.56 -2.12
N LEU A 75 3.97 -5.32 -1.60
CA LEU A 75 3.70 -4.30 -0.59
C LEU A 75 4.19 -4.77 0.79
N VAL A 76 4.80 -3.86 1.55
CA VAL A 76 5.40 -4.13 2.87
C VAL A 76 4.78 -3.18 3.89
N ALA A 77 3.79 -3.69 4.65
CA ALA A 77 3.17 -2.95 5.74
C ALA A 77 4.19 -2.60 6.84
N SER A 78 4.15 -1.37 7.35
CA SER A 78 5.03 -0.90 8.45
C SER A 78 4.62 -1.36 9.86
N GLY A 79 3.70 -2.34 9.97
CA GLY A 79 3.15 -2.86 11.22
C GLY A 79 2.25 -1.86 11.97
N PRO A 80 1.59 -2.28 13.08
CA PRO A 80 0.66 -1.42 13.82
C PRO A 80 1.34 -0.15 14.37
N ASN A 81 2.66 -0.20 14.60
CA ASN A 81 3.39 0.84 15.30
C ASN A 81 4.25 1.72 14.39
N GLY A 82 4.13 1.59 13.06
CA GLY A 82 4.85 2.42 12.08
C GLY A 82 6.31 2.61 12.44
N SER A 83 7.18 1.63 12.13
CA SER A 83 8.60 1.74 12.45
C SER A 83 9.16 3.09 12.01
N ALA A 84 9.40 3.98 12.99
CA ALA A 84 10.28 5.11 12.82
C ALA A 84 11.62 4.51 12.42
N VAL A 85 12.02 4.74 11.18
CA VAL A 85 13.41 4.50 10.80
C VAL A 85 14.27 5.37 11.71
N SER A 86 15.24 4.72 12.36
CA SER A 86 16.24 5.34 13.24
C SER A 86 17.03 6.43 12.54
#